data_AF-A0A535CBM4-F1
#
_entry.id   AF-A0A535CBM4-F1
#
_cell.length_a   1.000
_cell.length_b   1.000
_cell.length_c   1.000
_cell.angle_alpha   90.00
_cell.angle_beta   90.00
_cell.angle_gamma   90.00
#
_symmetry.space_group_name_H-M   'P 1'
#
loop_
_entity.id
_entity.type
_entity.pdbx_description
1 polymer ?
#
loop_
_entity_poly.entity_id
_entity_poly.type
_entity_poly.pdbx_seq_one_letter_code
_entity_poly.pdbx_strand_id
1 'polypeptide(L)'
;MRIRVHPEFLGRGIGTLLLRLAEHRARQFLRKAPVGLRVVLHSAVSSGNQDAKDLLEQEGYTPVRQFWRMMIDADESADGSYQPGKLKFDLYAEMQQLTALAQPQQRTGIYIARQYDIYEKELRAGEVLPTSIELPEQSIYS
;
A
#
# COMPACT_ATOMS: atom_id res chain seq x y z
N MET A 1 -5.77 4.81 3.00
CA MET A 1 -6.26 6.20 2.85
C MET A 1 -5.38 6.94 1.86
N ARG A 2 -5.93 7.91 1.11
CA ARG A 2 -5.16 8.85 0.27
C ARG A 2 -5.53 10.28 0.66
N ILE A 3 -4.53 11.06 1.06
CA ILE A 3 -4.66 12.50 1.32
C ILE A 3 -3.89 13.22 0.23
N ARG A 4 -4.50 14.26 -0.34
CA ARG A 4 -3.85 15.15 -1.30
C ARG A 4 -4.22 16.57 -0.96
N VAL A 5 -3.22 17.42 -0.84
CA VAL A 5 -3.37 18.86 -0.74
C VAL A 5 -2.89 19.44 -2.07
N HIS A 6 -3.61 20.44 -2.57
CA HIS A 6 -3.22 21.13 -3.79
C HIS A 6 -1.85 21.81 -3.58
N PRO A 7 -0.92 21.78 -4.56
CA PRO A 7 0.46 22.27 -4.38
C PRO A 7 0.57 23.70 -3.82
N GLU A 8 -0.33 24.58 -4.22
CA GLU A 8 -0.37 25.99 -3.77
C GLU A 8 -0.71 26.17 -2.27
N PHE A 9 -1.18 25.11 -1.61
CA PHE A 9 -1.57 25.13 -0.21
C PHE A 9 -0.72 24.20 0.67
N LEU A 10 0.42 23.73 0.15
CA LEU A 10 1.41 23.00 0.94
C LEU A 10 2.05 23.90 2.02
N GLY A 11 2.60 23.28 3.06
CA GLY A 11 3.25 23.99 4.16
C GLY A 11 2.32 24.74 5.12
N ARG A 12 0.99 24.71 4.91
CA ARG A 12 0.00 25.42 5.75
C ARG A 12 -0.67 24.55 6.82
N GLY A 13 -0.18 23.33 7.05
CA GLY A 13 -0.76 22.38 8.01
C GLY A 13 -2.08 21.72 7.58
N ILE A 14 -2.57 21.98 6.36
CA ILE A 14 -3.83 21.37 5.85
C ILE A 14 -3.68 19.85 5.74
N GLY A 15 -2.52 19.36 5.28
CA GLY A 15 -2.24 17.92 5.21
C GLY A 15 -2.33 17.26 6.58
N THR A 16 -1.72 17.90 7.59
CA THR A 16 -1.78 17.48 9.00
C THR A 16 -3.21 17.45 9.51
N LEU A 17 -4.00 18.49 9.27
CA LEU A 17 -5.39 18.55 9.69
C LEU A 17 -6.23 17.43 9.06
N LEU A 18 -6.11 17.23 7.74
CA LEU A 18 -6.82 16.17 7.04
C LEU A 18 -6.44 14.77 7.55
N LEU A 19 -5.16 14.56 7.85
CA LEU A 19 -4.66 13.31 8.41
C LEU A 19 -5.26 13.05 9.79
N ARG A 20 -5.19 14.04 10.69
CA ARG A 20 -5.74 13.93 12.06
C ARG A 20 -7.26 13.74 12.07
N LEU A 21 -7.99 14.39 11.17
CA LEU A 21 -9.44 14.20 11.04
C LEU A 21 -9.77 12.76 10.61
N ALA A 22 -9.00 12.22 9.67
CA ALA A 22 -9.21 10.85 9.23
C ALA A 22 -8.81 9.82 10.27
N GLU A 23 -7.73 10.05 11.03
CA GLU A 23 -7.39 9.25 12.20
C GLU A 23 -8.51 9.27 13.24
N HIS A 24 -9.01 10.46 13.58
CA HIS A 24 -10.10 10.61 14.53
C HIS A 24 -11.33 9.81 14.08
N ARG A 25 -11.70 9.94 12.79
CA ARG A 25 -12.78 9.15 12.20
C ARG A 25 -12.49 7.66 12.25
N ALA A 26 -11.30 7.20 11.90
CA ALA A 26 -10.93 5.79 11.95
C ALA A 26 -11.02 5.22 13.37
N ARG A 27 -10.62 5.99 14.39
CA ARG A 27 -10.73 5.60 15.80
C ARG A 27 -12.18 5.42 16.24
N GLN A 28 -13.13 6.19 15.70
CA GLN A 28 -14.56 6.00 15.99
C GLN A 28 -15.07 4.63 15.51
N PHE A 29 -14.47 4.08 14.46
CA PHE A 29 -14.82 2.75 13.94
C PHE A 29 -14.12 1.60 14.68
N LEU A 30 -13.13 1.86 15.56
CA LEU A 30 -12.45 0.81 16.34
C LEU A 30 -13.43 -0.03 17.18
N ARG A 31 -14.50 0.59 17.68
CA ARG A 31 -15.53 -0.11 18.47
C ARG A 31 -16.28 -1.19 17.66
N LYS A 32 -16.25 -1.10 16.33
CA LYS A 32 -16.85 -2.10 15.44
C LYS A 32 -15.87 -3.21 15.07
N ALA A 33 -14.58 -3.02 15.30
CA ALA A 33 -13.57 -4.03 15.01
C ALA A 33 -13.53 -5.07 16.14
N PRO A 34 -13.56 -6.38 15.83
CA PRO A 34 -13.50 -7.45 16.83
C PRO A 34 -12.37 -7.22 17.85
N VAL A 35 -12.63 -7.49 19.12
CA VAL A 35 -11.63 -7.34 20.19
C VAL A 35 -10.44 -8.27 19.91
N GLY A 36 -9.23 -7.88 20.32
CA GLY A 36 -8.01 -8.66 20.12
C GLY A 36 -7.38 -8.59 18.72
N LEU A 37 -8.03 -7.98 17.72
CA LEU A 37 -7.41 -7.80 16.40
C LEU A 37 -6.55 -6.53 16.33
N ARG A 38 -5.34 -6.66 15.74
CA ARG A 38 -4.48 -5.54 15.36
C ARG A 38 -5.21 -4.68 14.34
N VAL A 39 -5.34 -3.38 14.62
CA VAL A 39 -5.93 -2.42 13.70
C VAL A 39 -4.91 -1.36 13.36
N VAL A 40 -4.64 -1.21 12.07
CA VAL A 40 -3.72 -0.21 11.53
C VAL A 40 -4.43 0.71 10.56
N LEU A 41 -3.95 1.95 10.47
CA LEU A 41 -4.32 2.86 9.41
C LEU A 41 -3.19 2.89 8.36
N HIS A 42 -3.55 2.54 7.13
CA HIS A 42 -2.60 2.42 6.02
C HIS A 42 -2.68 3.63 5.08
N SER A 43 -1.53 4.21 4.71
CA SER A 43 -1.40 5.30 3.74
C SER A 43 -0.39 4.93 2.66
N ALA A 44 -0.70 5.23 1.40
CA ALA A 44 0.19 4.98 0.27
C ALA A 44 0.65 6.32 -0.32
N VAL A 45 1.96 6.57 -0.29
CA VAL A 45 2.60 7.80 -0.77
C VAL A 45 3.50 7.47 -1.94
N SER A 46 3.56 8.34 -2.95
CA SER A 46 4.49 8.12 -4.06
C SER A 46 5.92 8.27 -3.56
N SER A 47 6.83 7.39 -3.99
CA SER A 47 8.18 7.38 -3.43
C SER A 47 8.99 8.65 -3.68
N GLY A 48 8.61 9.48 -4.66
CA GLY A 48 9.21 10.79 -4.90
C GLY A 48 8.65 11.96 -4.09
N ASN A 49 7.63 11.76 -3.24
CA ASN A 49 7.01 12.85 -2.47
C ASN A 49 7.55 12.87 -1.03
N GLN A 50 8.66 13.58 -0.82
CA GLN A 50 9.33 13.65 0.48
C GLN A 50 8.49 14.36 1.54
N ASP A 51 7.88 15.50 1.22
CA ASP A 51 7.03 16.26 2.16
C ASP A 51 5.90 15.41 2.76
N ALA A 52 5.28 14.54 1.94
CA ALA A 52 4.22 13.66 2.40
C ALA A 52 4.75 12.51 3.27
N LYS A 53 5.98 12.04 3.04
CA LYS A 53 6.65 11.05 3.89
C LYS A 53 6.99 11.66 5.24
N ASP A 54 7.63 12.82 5.24
CA ASP A 54 8.02 13.53 6.44
C ASP A 54 6.81 13.85 7.31
N LEU A 55 5.69 14.29 6.70
CA LEU A 55 4.43 14.51 7.42
C LEU A 55 3.90 13.23 8.09
N LEU A 56 3.95 12.09 7.40
CA LEU A 56 3.48 10.82 7.95
C LEU A 56 4.37 10.36 9.10
N GLU A 57 5.69 10.46 8.95
CA GLU A 57 6.66 10.10 9.97
C GLU A 57 6.53 10.99 11.21
N GLN A 58 6.35 12.30 11.02
CA GLN A 58 6.07 13.25 12.11
C GLN A 58 4.77 12.93 12.86
N GLU A 59 3.76 12.42 12.16
CA GLU A 59 2.49 12.00 12.77
C GLU A 59 2.53 10.53 13.26
N GLY A 60 3.71 9.90 13.29
CA GLY A 60 3.94 8.60 13.92
C GLY A 60 3.59 7.39 13.05
N TYR A 61 3.53 7.56 11.73
CA TYR A 61 3.47 6.43 10.81
C TYR A 61 4.86 5.88 10.53
N THR A 62 4.95 4.57 10.31
CA THR A 62 6.18 3.88 9.93
C THR A 62 6.06 3.29 8.53
N PRO A 63 7.10 3.38 7.69
CA PRO A 63 7.12 2.69 6.40
C PRO A 63 7.19 1.17 6.63
N VAL A 64 6.36 0.39 5.93
CA VAL A 64 6.28 -1.07 6.12
C VAL A 64 6.48 -1.87 4.84
N ARG A 65 6.19 -1.30 3.66
CA ARG A 65 6.41 -1.96 2.36
C ARG A 65 6.44 -0.95 1.23
N GLN A 66 6.94 -1.40 0.08
CA GLN A 66 6.90 -0.65 -1.16
C GLN A 66 6.16 -1.46 -2.21
N PHE A 67 5.52 -0.78 -3.16
CA PHE A 67 4.93 -1.44 -4.31
C PHE A 67 5.03 -0.58 -5.55
N TRP A 68 5.03 -1.24 -6.70
CA TRP A 68 5.02 -0.59 -8.00
C TRP A 68 3.66 -0.73 -8.63
N ARG A 69 3.12 0.40 -9.08
CA ARG A 69 1.92 0.41 -9.90
C ARG A 69 2.33 0.52 -11.36
N MET A 70 2.08 -0.55 -12.11
CA MET A 70 2.23 -0.55 -13.57
C MET A 70 0.89 -0.29 -14.22
N MET A 71 0.88 0.58 -15.22
CA MET A 71 -0.25 0.80 -16.12
C MET A 71 0.17 0.43 -17.52
N ILE A 72 -0.64 -0.38 -18.18
CA ILE A 72 -0.47 -0.77 -19.57
C ILE A 72 -1.66 -0.21 -20.33
N ASP A 73 -1.40 0.67 -21.29
CA ASP A 73 -2.38 0.95 -22.34
C ASP A 73 -2.30 -0.21 -23.33
N ALA A 74 -3.22 -1.17 -23.20
CA ALA A 74 -3.33 -2.28 -24.13
C ALA A 74 -4.04 -1.80 -25.39
N ASP A 75 -3.27 -1.57 -26.46
CA ASP A 75 -3.83 -1.43 -27.81
C ASP A 75 -3.68 -2.77 -28.54
N GLU A 76 -4.83 -3.25 -29.03
CA GLU A 76 -5.05 -4.36 -29.98
C GLU A 76 -4.90 -5.81 -29.44
N SER A 77 -6.02 -6.55 -29.46
CA SER A 77 -6.03 -8.02 -29.36
C SER A 77 -5.87 -8.66 -30.75
N ALA A 78 -5.26 -9.84 -30.79
CA ALA A 78 -4.95 -10.60 -32.01
C ALA A 78 -6.17 -11.05 -32.85
N ASP A 79 -7.40 -10.78 -32.38
CA ASP A 79 -8.66 -11.06 -33.08
C ASP A 79 -9.32 -9.80 -33.67
N GLY A 80 -8.66 -8.63 -33.59
CA GLY A 80 -9.17 -7.37 -34.13
C GLY A 80 -10.34 -6.77 -33.34
N SER A 81 -10.69 -7.29 -32.16
CA SER A 81 -11.74 -6.72 -31.33
C SER A 81 -11.20 -5.64 -30.38
N TYR A 82 -11.59 -4.37 -30.60
CA TYR A 82 -11.17 -3.25 -29.76
C TYR A 82 -12.00 -3.19 -28.47
N GLN A 83 -11.36 -3.41 -27.32
CA GLN A 83 -11.90 -3.05 -26.01
C GLN A 83 -10.88 -2.11 -25.32
N PRO A 84 -11.14 -0.80 -25.24
CA PRO A 84 -10.22 0.13 -24.58
C PRO A 84 -10.22 -0.14 -23.07
N GLY A 85 -9.17 -0.79 -22.57
CA GLY A 85 -9.02 -1.13 -21.16
C GLY A 85 -7.64 -0.76 -20.64
N LYS A 86 -7.55 0.23 -19.75
CA LYS A 86 -6.33 0.52 -18.99
C LYS A 86 -6.11 -0.60 -17.96
N LEU A 87 -5.18 -1.51 -18.22
CA LEU A 87 -4.82 -2.55 -17.25
C LEU A 87 -3.92 -1.96 -16.16
N LYS A 88 -4.22 -2.25 -14.90
CA LYS A 88 -3.46 -1.78 -13.72
C LYS A 88 -3.02 -2.98 -12.90
N PHE A 89 -1.71 -3.12 -12.69
CA PHE A 89 -1.12 -4.16 -11.86
C PHE A 89 -0.35 -3.51 -10.71
N ASP A 90 -0.62 -3.94 -9.47
CA ASP A 90 0.16 -3.58 -8.29
C ASP A 90 1.12 -4.75 -7.98
N LEU A 91 2.42 -4.52 -8.15
CA LEU A 91 3.48 -5.51 -7.94
C LEU A 91 4.23 -5.22 -6.64
N TYR A 92 4.31 -6.23 -5.78
CA TYR A 92 5.19 -6.24 -4.61
C TYR A 92 6.43 -7.04 -5.01
N ALA A 93 7.59 -6.39 -5.06
CA ALA A 93 8.83 -7.07 -5.45
C ALA A 93 10.03 -6.46 -4.73
N GLU A 94 11.07 -7.28 -4.53
CA GLU A 94 12.37 -6.86 -4.02
C GLU A 94 13.12 -6.04 -5.08
N MET A 95 13.87 -5.02 -4.64
CA MET A 95 14.45 -3.97 -5.50
C MET A 95 15.25 -4.51 -6.70
N GLN A 96 15.92 -5.66 -6.54
CA GLN A 96 16.82 -6.22 -7.54
C GLN A 96 16.10 -6.93 -8.71
N GLN A 97 14.88 -7.43 -8.49
CA GLN A 97 14.13 -8.16 -9.52
C GLN A 97 13.40 -7.23 -10.50
N LEU A 98 13.16 -5.97 -10.11
CA LEU A 98 12.40 -5.00 -10.89
C LEU A 98 13.23 -4.27 -11.94
N THR A 99 14.54 -4.09 -11.72
CA THR A 99 15.43 -3.50 -12.74
C THR A 99 15.44 -4.34 -14.01
N ALA A 100 15.26 -5.65 -13.89
CA ALA A 100 15.13 -6.57 -15.01
C ALA A 100 13.74 -6.47 -15.71
N LEU A 101 12.66 -6.24 -14.96
CA LEU A 101 11.31 -6.03 -15.52
C LEU A 101 11.11 -4.62 -16.11
N ALA A 102 11.92 -3.65 -15.69
CA ALA A 102 11.92 -2.30 -16.23
C ALA A 102 12.72 -2.19 -17.55
N GLN A 103 13.36 -3.27 -18.01
CA GLN A 103 13.99 -3.31 -19.33
C GLN A 103 12.92 -3.61 -20.40
N PRO A 104 12.61 -2.65 -21.29
CA PRO A 104 11.58 -2.82 -22.30
C PRO A 104 12.11 -3.72 -23.42
N GLN A 105 11.83 -5.02 -23.36
CA GLN A 105 11.80 -5.82 -24.57
C GLN A 105 10.58 -5.38 -25.38
N GLN A 106 10.88 -4.75 -26.52
CA GLN A 106 9.95 -4.21 -27.49
C GLN A 106 8.73 -5.14 -27.70
N ARG A 107 7.57 -4.71 -27.22
CA ARG A 107 6.25 -4.98 -27.81
C ARG A 107 5.22 -4.05 -27.16
N THR A 108 4.65 -3.25 -28.03
CA THR A 108 3.45 -2.39 -27.95
C THR A 108 2.72 -2.29 -26.61
N GLY A 109 2.59 -1.06 -26.12
CA GLY A 109 1.84 -0.68 -24.92
C GLY A 109 2.65 0.32 -24.11
N ILE A 110 2.11 1.51 -23.82
CA ILE A 110 2.82 2.47 -22.97
C ILE A 110 2.79 1.92 -21.53
N TYR A 111 3.96 1.54 -21.01
CA TYR A 111 4.14 1.08 -19.63
C TYR A 111 4.49 2.26 -18.73
N ILE A 112 3.58 2.66 -17.83
CA ILE A 112 3.87 3.66 -16.79
C ILE A 112 4.05 2.92 -15.46
N ALA A 113 5.28 2.85 -14.96
CA ALA A 113 5.59 2.35 -13.63
C ALA A 113 5.72 3.50 -12.62
N ARG A 114 4.98 3.44 -11.51
CA ARG A 114 5.08 4.39 -10.39
C ARG A 114 5.33 3.65 -9.09
N GLN A 115 6.38 4.04 -8.37
CA GLN A 115 6.69 3.50 -7.05
C GLN A 115 5.91 4.21 -5.95
N TYR A 116 5.46 3.44 -4.96
CA TYR A 116 4.80 3.90 -3.77
C TYR A 116 5.38 3.25 -2.52
N ASP A 117 5.48 4.04 -1.47
CA ASP A 117 5.77 3.62 -0.11
C ASP A 117 4.48 3.51 0.69
N ILE A 118 4.35 2.43 1.43
CA ILE A 118 3.26 2.18 2.35
C ILE A 118 3.70 2.52 3.76
N TYR A 119 2.90 3.35 4.39
CA TYR A 119 3.03 3.75 5.77
C TYR A 119 1.86 3.21 6.59
N GLU A 120 2.15 2.67 7.76
CA GLU A 120 1.17 2.21 8.73
C GLU A 120 1.32 2.97 10.05
N LYS A 121 0.18 3.25 10.68
CA LYS A 121 0.11 3.69 12.08
C LYS A 121 -0.83 2.76 12.83
N GLU A 122 -0.32 2.19 13.92
CA GLU A 122 -1.11 1.30 14.74
C GLU A 122 -2.14 2.10 15.56
N LEU A 123 -3.41 1.70 15.45
CA LEU A 123 -4.52 2.29 16.19
C LEU A 123 -4.93 1.42 17.39
N ARG A 124 -4.72 0.10 17.29
CA ARG A 124 -4.93 -0.86 18.38
C ARG A 124 -4.01 -2.05 18.17
N ALA A 125 -3.26 -2.42 19.20
CA ALA A 125 -2.47 -3.66 19.21
C ALA A 125 -3.38 -4.88 19.10
N GLY A 126 -2.89 -5.91 18.42
CA GLY A 126 -3.52 -7.23 18.50
C GLY A 126 -3.15 -7.90 19.82
N GLU A 127 -3.99 -8.81 20.28
CA GLU A 127 -3.56 -9.79 21.28
C GLU A 127 -2.58 -10.76 20.61
N VAL A 128 -1.46 -11.02 21.27
CA VAL A 128 -0.49 -12.03 20.81
C VAL A 128 -1.14 -13.39 21.03
N LEU A 129 -1.62 -14.03 19.96
CA LEU A 129 -1.96 -15.44 20.05
C LEU A 129 -0.67 -16.19 20.39
N PRO A 130 -0.64 -17.00 21.47
CA PRO A 130 0.54 -17.80 21.80
C PRO A 130 0.89 -18.67 20.58
N THR A 131 2.12 -18.50 20.07
CA THR A 131 2.61 -19.11 18.82
C THR A 131 2.93 -20.61 18.99
N SER A 132 2.40 -21.27 20.01
CA SER A 132 2.63 -22.69 20.26
C SER A 132 1.32 -23.46 20.11
N ILE A 133 0.99 -23.83 18.88
CA ILE A 133 0.22 -25.06 18.68
C ILE A 133 1.29 -26.16 18.71
N GLU A 134 1.60 -26.67 19.90
CA GLU A 134 2.24 -27.99 20.00
C GLU A 134 1.26 -28.98 19.38
N LEU A 135 1.53 -29.37 18.14
CA LEU A 135 0.85 -30.50 17.52
C LEU A 135 1.21 -31.73 18.38
N PRO A 136 0.24 -32.45 18.96
CA PRO A 136 0.55 -33.70 19.63
C PRO A 136 1.17 -34.64 18.59
N GLU A 137 2.40 -35.12 18.85
CA GLU A 137 2.95 -36.28 18.15
C GLU A 137 2.01 -37.46 18.40
N GLN A 138 1.07 -37.68 17.48
CA GLN A 138 0.37 -38.95 17.42
C GLN A 138 1.31 -39.98 16.81
N SER A 139 2.03 -40.65 17.71
CA SER A 139 2.61 -41.97 17.50
C SER A 139 1.51 -42.95 17.08
N ILE A 140 1.44 -43.28 15.79
CA ILE A 140 0.82 -44.53 15.31
C ILE A 140 1.59 -45.00 14.08
N TYR A 141 2.58 -45.86 14.29
CA TYR A 141 2.91 -46.93 13.35
C TYR A 141 2.79 -48.25 14.13
N SER A 142 1.88 -49.10 13.65
CA SER A 142 1.79 -50.53 13.99
C SER A 142 2.85 -51.32 13.24
#